data_AF-A0A350IFN3-F1
#
_entry.id   AF-A0A350IFN3-F1
#
_cell.length_a   1.000
_cell.length_b   1.000
_cell.length_c   1.000
_cell.angle_alpha   90.00
_cell.angle_beta   90.00
_cell.angle_gamma   90.00
#
_symmetry.space_group_name_H-M   'P 1'
#
loop_
_entity.id
_entity.type
_entity.pdbx_description
1 polymer ?
#
loop_
_entity_poly.entity_id
_entity_poly.type
_entity_poly.pdbx_seq_one_letter_code
_entity_poly.pdbx_strand_id
1 'polypeptide(L)'
;MLTTSSYGVVTEFMAYIAVFQVVLVLGLETGCFRFANKEGVNPRAVYSNALATVFGTCFTFLAFMILFSDQIASALGYQGFGNCIIYIGGILALDSTTAILFAKLRQEHKAFKFAIIKTVKILTETAANMVLFFWYPAHVDSFMSRFVSPTPDFTYVIFAILVSSVVCALMFLP
;
A
#
# COMPACT_ATOMS: atom_id res chain seq x y z
N MET A 1 5.72 10.90 -23.01
CA MET A 1 6.46 11.30 -21.79
C MET A 1 5.48 12.03 -20.88
N LEU A 2 5.47 11.71 -19.58
CA LEU A 2 4.60 12.39 -18.60
C LEU A 2 4.89 13.89 -18.58
N THR A 3 3.84 14.71 -18.55
CA THR A 3 3.99 16.15 -18.38
C THR A 3 4.43 16.46 -16.94
N THR A 4 5.11 17.58 -16.73
CA THR A 4 5.48 18.07 -15.38
C THR A 4 4.27 18.17 -14.45
N SER A 5 3.10 18.50 -15.00
CA SER A 5 1.83 18.52 -14.27
C SER A 5 1.47 17.14 -13.71
N SER A 6 1.64 16.06 -14.48
CA SER A 6 1.31 14.69 -14.02
C SER A 6 2.24 14.20 -12.90
N TYR A 7 3.50 14.62 -12.89
CA TYR A 7 4.42 14.32 -11.78
C TYR A 7 4.05 15.06 -10.49
N GLY A 8 3.50 16.27 -10.60
CA GLY A 8 2.95 17.00 -9.45
C GLY A 8 1.84 16.22 -8.75
N VAL A 9 0.93 15.65 -9.54
CA VAL A 9 -0.18 14.80 -9.03
C VAL A 9 0.34 13.56 -8.29
N VAL A 10 1.31 12.84 -8.85
CA VAL A 10 1.92 11.69 -8.16
C VAL A 10 2.48 12.11 -6.81
N THR A 11 3.24 13.21 -6.78
CA THR A 11 3.88 13.71 -5.56
C THR A 11 2.86 14.07 -4.49
N GLU A 12 1.74 14.70 -4.89
CA GLU A 12 0.63 15.02 -3.99
C GLU A 12 0.02 13.75 -3.36
N PHE A 13 -0.30 12.75 -4.19
CA PHE A 13 -0.83 11.48 -3.68
C PHE A 13 0.15 10.73 -2.77
N MET A 14 1.46 10.76 -3.08
CA MET A 14 2.48 10.17 -2.20
C MET A 14 2.53 10.88 -0.83
N ALA A 15 2.33 12.20 -0.79
CA ALA A 15 2.25 12.93 0.47
C ALA A 15 1.03 12.48 1.30
N TYR A 16 -0.14 12.33 0.67
CA TYR A 16 -1.32 11.79 1.35
C TYR A 16 -1.08 10.37 1.86
N ILE A 17 -0.52 9.47 1.02
CA ILE A 17 -0.21 8.10 1.41
C ILE A 17 0.69 8.09 2.65
N ALA A 18 1.77 8.88 2.65
CA ALA A 18 2.71 8.93 3.77
C ALA A 18 2.04 9.37 5.08
N VAL A 19 1.18 10.40 5.03
CA VAL A 19 0.46 10.90 6.21
C VAL A 19 -0.54 9.86 6.72
N PHE A 20 -1.39 9.33 5.83
CA PHE A 20 -2.40 8.35 6.21
C PHE A 20 -1.81 7.04 6.71
N GLN A 21 -0.68 6.60 6.16
CA GLN A 21 0.00 5.39 6.61
C GLN A 21 0.45 5.51 8.07
N VAL A 22 1.00 6.66 8.48
CA VAL A 22 1.36 6.90 9.89
C VAL A 22 0.12 6.87 10.79
N VAL A 23 -0.98 7.48 10.35
CA VAL A 23 -2.24 7.52 11.09
C VAL A 23 -2.84 6.11 11.24
N LEU A 24 -2.89 5.32 10.16
CA LEU A 24 -3.53 4.00 10.13
C LEU A 24 -2.75 2.92 10.88
N VAL A 25 -1.42 3.05 10.96
CA VAL A 25 -0.59 2.18 11.80
C VAL A 25 -0.78 2.46 13.29
N LEU A 26 -1.34 3.64 13.65
CA LEU A 26 -1.63 4.06 15.03
C LEU A 26 -0.42 4.02 15.97
N GLY A 27 0.80 4.07 15.42
CA GLY A 27 2.04 3.88 16.17
C GLY A 27 2.21 2.49 16.80
N LEU A 28 1.35 1.52 16.46
CA LEU A 28 1.37 0.18 17.05
C LEU A 28 2.63 -0.61 16.68
N GLU A 29 3.32 -0.25 15.60
CA GLU A 29 4.62 -0.82 15.24
C GLU A 29 5.66 -0.70 16.38
N THR A 30 5.73 0.44 17.06
CA THR A 30 6.65 0.68 18.19
C THR A 30 6.02 0.28 19.52
N GLY A 31 4.70 0.48 19.65
CA GLY A 31 3.94 0.09 20.83
C GLY A 31 4.00 -1.42 21.11
N CYS A 32 3.84 -2.24 20.06
CA CYS A 32 3.89 -3.70 20.18
C CYS A 32 5.22 -4.18 20.77
N PHE A 33 6.35 -3.60 20.35
CA PHE A 33 7.66 -3.97 20.87
C PHE A 33 7.76 -3.75 22.39
N ARG A 34 7.26 -2.60 22.86
CA ARG A 34 7.26 -2.27 24.30
C ARG A 34 6.37 -3.21 25.11
N PHE A 35 5.17 -3.51 24.62
CA PHE A 35 4.21 -4.35 25.35
C PHE A 35 4.55 -5.84 25.28
N ALA A 36 5.11 -6.30 24.16
CA ALA A 36 5.51 -7.69 23.97
C ALA A 36 6.75 -8.07 24.79
N ASN A 37 7.55 -7.11 25.26
CA ASN A 37 8.70 -7.34 26.14
C ASN A 37 8.39 -7.22 27.64
N LYS A 38 7.12 -7.00 28.02
CA LYS A 38 6.73 -6.97 29.45
C LYS A 38 6.64 -8.38 30.03
N GLU A 39 7.13 -8.54 31.26
CA GLU A 39 7.00 -9.80 32.01
C GLU A 39 5.53 -10.18 32.20
N GLY A 40 5.21 -11.47 32.03
CA GLY A 40 3.86 -12.00 32.16
C GLY A 40 2.93 -11.78 30.94
N VAL A 41 3.40 -11.11 29.89
CA VAL A 41 2.61 -10.87 28.67
C VAL A 41 3.03 -11.84 27.57
N ASN A 42 2.06 -12.43 26.85
CA ASN A 42 2.34 -13.27 25.69
C ASN A 42 2.60 -12.39 24.45
N PRO A 43 3.84 -12.37 23.89
CA PRO A 43 4.18 -11.57 22.72
C PRO A 43 3.26 -11.86 21.53
N ARG A 44 2.93 -13.13 21.29
CA ARG A 44 2.08 -13.52 20.14
C ARG A 44 0.68 -12.93 20.24
N ALA A 45 0.12 -12.85 21.45
CA ALA A 45 -1.20 -12.27 21.67
C ALA A 45 -1.19 -10.76 21.41
N VAL A 46 -0.13 -10.05 21.81
CA VAL A 46 0.04 -8.60 21.56
C VAL A 46 0.07 -8.32 20.05
N TYR A 47 0.89 -9.04 19.29
CA TYR A 47 0.97 -8.86 17.84
C TYR A 47 -0.31 -9.29 17.13
N SER A 48 -0.96 -10.36 17.56
CA SER A 48 -2.24 -10.79 16.99
C SER A 48 -3.33 -9.72 17.19
N ASN A 49 -3.42 -9.17 18.40
CA ASN A 49 -4.40 -8.11 18.71
C ASN A 49 -4.10 -6.81 17.95
N ALA A 50 -2.83 -6.41 17.87
CA ALA A 50 -2.43 -5.24 17.09
C ALA A 50 -2.70 -5.44 15.59
N LEU A 51 -2.39 -6.62 15.04
CA LEU A 51 -2.69 -6.95 13.66
C LEU A 51 -4.20 -6.89 13.41
N ALA A 52 -5.02 -7.49 14.26
CA ALA A 52 -6.48 -7.45 14.12
C ALA A 52 -7.04 -6.01 14.20
N THR A 53 -6.50 -5.18 15.11
CA THR A 53 -6.90 -3.78 15.27
C THR A 53 -6.55 -2.96 14.03
N VAL A 54 -5.30 -3.05 13.55
CA VAL A 54 -4.86 -2.32 12.35
C VAL A 54 -5.58 -2.84 11.13
N PHE A 55 -5.72 -4.15 10.97
CA PHE A 55 -6.45 -4.75 9.87
C PHE A 55 -7.90 -4.26 9.83
N GLY A 56 -8.62 -4.33 10.96
CA GLY A 56 -10.00 -3.84 11.05
C GLY A 56 -10.12 -2.36 10.73
N THR A 57 -9.22 -1.53 11.27
CA THR A 57 -9.19 -0.08 11.00
C THR A 57 -8.91 0.22 9.53
N CYS A 58 -7.90 -0.44 8.96
CA CYS A 58 -7.46 -0.28 7.58
C CYS A 58 -8.53 -0.73 6.58
N PHE A 59 -9.16 -1.88 6.80
CA PHE A 59 -10.20 -2.39 5.90
C PHE A 59 -11.50 -1.62 6.04
N THR A 60 -11.81 -1.09 7.23
CA THR A 60 -12.91 -0.14 7.40
C THR A 60 -12.63 1.14 6.61
N PHE A 61 -11.42 1.69 6.73
CA PHE A 61 -10.98 2.87 5.97
C PHE A 61 -11.01 2.62 4.45
N LEU A 62 -10.55 1.45 4.00
CA LEU A 62 -10.64 1.02 2.60
C LEU A 62 -12.11 0.97 2.13
N ALA A 63 -13.02 0.39 2.93
CA ALA A 63 -14.43 0.35 2.59
C ALA A 63 -15.01 1.77 2.43
N PHE A 64 -14.63 2.70 3.30
CA PHE A 64 -14.96 4.12 3.15
C PHE A 64 -14.39 4.72 1.86
N MET A 65 -13.12 4.46 1.55
CA MET A 65 -12.50 4.97 0.31
C MET A 65 -13.16 4.40 -0.95
N ILE A 66 -13.63 3.14 -0.93
CA ILE A 66 -14.36 2.53 -2.04
C ILE A 66 -15.72 3.20 -2.20
N LEU A 67 -16.48 3.34 -1.11
CA LEU A 67 -17.84 3.89 -1.12
C LEU A 67 -17.87 5.36 -1.54
N PHE A 68 -16.86 6.12 -1.15
CA PHE A 68 -16.76 7.57 -1.43
C PHE A 68 -15.71 7.91 -2.49
N SER A 69 -15.28 6.94 -3.29
CA SER A 69 -14.16 7.08 -4.23
C SER A 69 -14.37 8.24 -5.23
N ASP A 70 -15.55 8.34 -5.82
CA ASP A 70 -15.90 9.39 -6.78
C ASP A 70 -16.01 10.77 -6.14
N GLN A 71 -16.57 10.85 -4.92
CA GLN A 71 -16.71 12.11 -4.18
C GLN A 71 -15.34 12.64 -3.76
N ILE A 72 -14.45 11.76 -3.27
CA ILE A 72 -13.07 12.11 -2.92
C ILE A 72 -12.31 12.56 -4.16
N ALA A 73 -12.41 11.81 -5.27
CA ALA A 73 -11.77 12.17 -6.52
C ALA A 73 -12.23 13.54 -7.03
N SER A 74 -13.53 13.83 -6.95
CA SER A 74 -14.08 15.15 -7.32
C SER A 74 -13.62 16.26 -6.37
N ALA A 75 -13.54 16.00 -5.06
CA ALA A 75 -13.08 16.99 -4.08
C ALA A 75 -11.61 17.37 -4.25
N LEU A 76 -10.78 16.41 -4.70
CA LEU A 76 -9.37 16.63 -5.02
C LEU A 76 -9.16 17.21 -6.44
N GLY A 77 -10.22 17.43 -7.22
CA GLY A 77 -10.12 17.96 -8.59
C GLY A 77 -9.72 16.92 -9.65
N TYR A 78 -9.73 15.63 -9.30
CA TYR A 78 -9.44 14.51 -10.21
C TYR A 78 -10.71 13.75 -10.59
N GLN A 79 -11.74 14.49 -11.02
CA GLN A 79 -13.02 13.90 -11.41
C GLN A 79 -12.83 12.85 -12.51
N GLY A 80 -13.43 11.67 -12.33
CA GLY A 80 -13.26 10.52 -13.24
C GLY A 80 -12.13 9.56 -12.87
N PHE A 81 -11.29 9.89 -11.87
CA PHE A 81 -10.22 9.02 -11.37
C PHE A 81 -10.57 8.30 -10.06
N GLY A 82 -11.85 7.93 -9.84
CA GLY A 82 -12.29 7.20 -8.64
C GLY A 82 -11.51 5.91 -8.38
N ASN A 83 -11.14 5.18 -9.45
CA ASN A 83 -10.30 3.98 -9.35
C ASN A 83 -8.93 4.25 -8.71
N CYS A 84 -8.35 5.42 -8.95
CA CYS A 84 -7.07 5.82 -8.35
C CYS A 84 -7.20 5.94 -6.82
N ILE A 85 -8.32 6.49 -6.33
CA ILE A 85 -8.61 6.58 -4.90
C ILE A 85 -8.75 5.19 -4.29
N ILE A 86 -9.41 4.27 -4.99
CA ILE A 86 -9.51 2.86 -4.56
C ILE A 86 -8.13 2.22 -4.46
N TYR A 87 -7.23 2.45 -5.41
CA TYR A 87 -5.86 1.93 -5.37
C TYR A 87 -5.08 2.48 -4.19
N ILE A 88 -5.19 3.78 -3.92
CA ILE A 88 -4.57 4.42 -2.75
C ILE A 88 -5.09 3.80 -1.46
N GLY A 89 -6.40 3.58 -1.34
CA GLY A 89 -6.98 2.88 -0.19
C GLY A 89 -6.44 1.47 -0.03
N GLY A 90 -6.29 0.74 -1.14
CA GLY A 90 -5.71 -0.60 -1.13
C GLY A 90 -4.24 -0.61 -0.67
N ILE A 91 -3.43 0.32 -1.18
CA ILE A 91 -2.03 0.52 -0.76
C ILE A 91 -1.99 0.79 0.74
N LEU A 92 -2.76 1.77 1.22
CA LEU A 92 -2.79 2.14 2.63
C LEU A 92 -3.19 0.98 3.52
N ALA A 93 -4.20 0.19 3.12
CA ALA A 93 -4.66 -0.94 3.90
C ALA A 93 -3.61 -2.06 3.99
N LEU A 94 -2.95 -2.38 2.86
CA LEU A 94 -1.95 -3.43 2.77
C LEU A 94 -0.62 -3.02 3.45
N ASP A 95 -0.11 -1.82 3.17
CA ASP A 95 1.16 -1.34 3.73
C ASP A 95 1.06 -1.08 5.23
N SER A 96 -0.06 -0.55 5.72
CA SER A 96 -0.26 -0.35 7.16
C SER A 96 -0.42 -1.69 7.89
N THR A 97 -1.11 -2.66 7.30
CA THR A 97 -1.24 -4.01 7.88
C THR A 97 0.10 -4.74 7.91
N THR A 98 0.83 -4.75 6.78
CA THR A 98 2.14 -5.41 6.69
C THR A 98 3.20 -4.73 7.55
N ALA A 99 3.08 -3.43 7.85
CA ALA A 99 3.95 -2.75 8.80
C ALA A 99 3.98 -3.43 10.18
N ILE A 100 2.83 -3.91 10.67
CA ILE A 100 2.76 -4.66 11.94
C ILE A 100 3.46 -6.02 11.84
N LEU A 101 3.35 -6.70 10.69
CA LEU A 101 4.04 -7.97 10.43
C LEU A 101 5.56 -7.77 10.33
N PHE A 102 6.00 -6.67 9.73
CA PHE A 102 7.41 -6.28 9.70
C PHE A 102 7.94 -5.95 11.11
N ALA A 103 7.15 -5.26 11.93
CA ALA A 103 7.50 -4.99 13.33
C ALA A 103 7.67 -6.29 14.12
N LYS A 104 6.84 -7.30 13.85
CA LYS A 104 6.99 -8.65 14.43
C LYS A 104 8.28 -9.33 13.98
N LEU A 105 8.60 -9.33 12.69
CA LEU A 105 9.86 -9.90 12.19
C LEU A 105 11.09 -9.22 12.80
N ARG A 106 11.03 -7.91 13.01
CA ARG A 106 12.09 -7.14 13.66
C ARG A 106 12.29 -7.56 15.12
N GLN A 107 11.21 -7.77 15.86
CA GLN A 107 11.28 -8.26 17.25
C GLN A 107 11.80 -9.70 17.32
N GLU A 108 11.37 -10.58 16.40
CA GLU A 108 11.85 -11.96 16.32
C GLU A 108 13.29 -12.09 15.78
N HIS A 109 14.00 -10.96 15.56
CA HIS A 109 15.34 -10.89 14.99
C HIS A 109 15.49 -11.62 13.64
N LYS A 110 14.41 -11.76 12.88
CA LYS A 110 14.38 -12.40 11.55
C LYS A 110 14.79 -11.42 10.45
N ALA A 111 15.98 -10.82 10.61
CA ALA A 111 16.50 -9.77 9.73
C ALA A 111 16.58 -10.22 8.26
N PHE A 112 16.93 -11.48 8.00
CA PHE A 112 17.03 -12.01 6.64
C PHE A 112 15.66 -12.06 5.93
N LYS A 113 14.61 -12.55 6.61
CA LYS A 113 13.25 -12.56 6.06
C LYS A 113 12.73 -11.13 5.84
N PHE A 114 12.99 -10.24 6.80
CA PHE A 114 12.64 -8.82 6.68
C PHE A 114 13.28 -8.19 5.43
N ALA A 115 14.59 -8.39 5.24
CA ALA A 115 15.32 -7.83 4.11
C ALA A 115 14.84 -8.40 2.77
N ILE A 116 14.62 -9.73 2.68
CA ILE A 116 14.11 -10.35 1.45
C ILE A 116 12.75 -9.78 1.05
N ILE A 117 11.78 -9.73 1.97
CA ILE A 117 10.43 -9.26 1.64
C ILE A 117 10.45 -7.79 1.22
N LYS A 118 11.21 -6.94 1.92
CA LYS A 118 11.39 -5.53 1.53
C LYS A 118 12.04 -5.38 0.16
N THR A 119 13.08 -6.16 -0.13
CA THR A 119 13.75 -6.14 -1.44
C THR A 119 12.81 -6.60 -2.54
N VAL A 120 12.06 -7.69 -2.33
CA VAL A 120 11.07 -8.16 -3.31
C VAL A 120 10.02 -7.09 -3.56
N LYS A 121 9.48 -6.42 -2.52
CA LYS A 121 8.52 -5.31 -2.70
C LYS A 121 9.07 -4.23 -3.62
N ILE A 122 10.29 -3.74 -3.35
CA ILE A 122 10.92 -2.67 -4.15
C ILE A 122 11.18 -3.13 -5.59
N LEU A 123 11.66 -4.35 -5.77
CA LEU A 123 11.93 -4.91 -7.11
C LEU A 123 10.64 -5.13 -7.89
N THR A 124 9.58 -5.62 -7.26
CA THR A 124 8.25 -5.77 -7.88
C THR A 124 7.69 -4.42 -8.29
N GLU A 125 7.80 -3.41 -7.44
CA GLU A 125 7.35 -2.04 -7.76
C GLU A 125 8.10 -1.46 -8.95
N THR A 126 9.43 -1.61 -8.94
CA THR A 126 10.30 -1.12 -10.02
C THR A 126 10.00 -1.85 -11.33
N ALA A 127 9.89 -3.18 -11.29
CA ALA A 127 9.58 -4.00 -12.45
C ALA A 127 8.18 -3.70 -12.99
N ALA A 128 7.18 -3.56 -12.13
CA ALA A 128 5.82 -3.19 -12.52
C ALA A 128 5.79 -1.82 -13.20
N ASN A 129 6.49 -0.82 -12.65
CA ASN A 129 6.65 0.48 -13.30
C ASN A 129 7.28 0.34 -14.70
N MET A 130 8.38 -0.42 -14.83
CA MET A 130 9.03 -0.61 -16.13
C MET A 130 8.08 -1.29 -17.15
N VAL A 131 7.38 -2.34 -16.74
CA VAL A 131 6.42 -3.04 -17.62
C VAL A 131 5.28 -2.12 -18.04
N LEU A 132 4.72 -1.36 -17.10
CA LEU A 132 3.62 -0.43 -17.39
C LEU A 132 4.07 0.70 -18.31
N PHE A 133 5.25 1.30 -18.12
CA PHE A 133 5.70 2.41 -18.96
C PHE A 133 6.27 2.02 -20.32
N PHE A 134 6.95 0.87 -20.43
CA PHE A 134 7.64 0.48 -21.66
C PHE A 134 6.89 -0.57 -22.48
N TRP A 135 6.21 -1.52 -21.85
CA TRP A 135 5.64 -2.68 -22.54
C TRP A 135 4.13 -2.55 -22.77
N TYR A 136 3.39 -2.12 -21.75
CA TYR A 136 1.93 -2.03 -21.80
C TYR A 136 1.39 -1.06 -22.90
N PRO A 137 1.98 0.12 -23.17
CA PRO A 137 1.45 1.02 -24.21
C PRO A 137 1.55 0.43 -25.62
N ALA A 138 2.45 -0.54 -25.83
CA ALA A 138 2.60 -1.26 -27.09
C ALA A 138 1.74 -2.53 -27.17
N HIS A 139 1.26 -3.05 -26.03
CA HIS A 139 0.47 -4.28 -25.90
C HIS A 139 -0.78 -4.03 -25.07
N VAL A 140 -1.60 -3.07 -25.50
CA VAL A 140 -2.84 -2.73 -24.79
C VAL A 140 -3.79 -3.93 -24.85
N ASP A 141 -4.00 -4.56 -23.70
CA ASP A 141 -4.93 -5.67 -23.53
C ASP A 141 -6.27 -5.18 -22.93
N SER A 142 -7.37 -5.79 -23.35
CA SER A 142 -8.73 -5.48 -22.88
C SER A 142 -8.94 -5.79 -21.40
N PHE A 143 -8.11 -6.65 -20.80
CA PHE A 143 -8.16 -6.92 -19.37
C PHE A 143 -7.51 -5.79 -18.55
N MET A 144 -6.32 -5.35 -18.95
CA MET A 144 -5.56 -4.31 -18.26
C MET A 144 -6.16 -2.91 -18.44
N SER A 145 -6.85 -2.66 -19.57
CA SER A 145 -7.53 -1.39 -19.83
C SER A 145 -8.69 -1.09 -18.85
N ARG A 146 -9.17 -2.10 -18.11
CA ARG A 146 -10.16 -1.92 -17.04
C ARG A 146 -9.56 -1.35 -15.75
N PHE A 147 -8.27 -1.57 -15.53
CA PHE A 147 -7.58 -1.17 -14.31
C PHE A 147 -6.71 0.08 -14.54
N VAL A 148 -6.09 0.18 -15.71
CA VAL A 148 -5.11 1.22 -16.01
C VAL A 148 -5.43 1.82 -17.38
N SER A 149 -5.38 3.15 -17.48
CA SER A 149 -5.63 3.86 -18.74
C SER A 149 -4.72 3.33 -19.85
N PRO A 150 -5.20 3.20 -21.11
CA PRO A 150 -4.35 2.79 -22.22
C PRO A 150 -3.21 3.79 -22.52
N THR A 151 -3.41 5.05 -22.11
CA THR A 151 -2.43 6.12 -22.24
C THR A 151 -1.59 6.22 -20.97
N PRO A 152 -0.24 6.33 -21.08
CA PRO A 152 0.63 6.53 -19.93
C PRO A 152 0.26 7.77 -19.13
N ASP A 153 -0.12 7.58 -17.87
CA ASP A 153 -0.46 8.65 -16.94
C ASP A 153 0.08 8.36 -15.53
N PHE A 154 -0.30 9.19 -14.56
CA PHE A 154 0.14 9.05 -13.16
C PHE A 154 -0.43 7.79 -12.47
N THR A 155 -1.50 7.20 -13.01
CA THR A 155 -2.14 6.01 -12.41
C THR A 155 -1.25 4.78 -12.51
N TYR A 156 -0.31 4.75 -13.47
CA TYR A 156 0.64 3.64 -13.66
C TYR A 156 1.53 3.47 -12.42
N VAL A 157 2.03 4.59 -11.87
CA VAL A 157 2.90 4.58 -10.68
C VAL A 157 2.14 4.08 -9.47
N ILE A 158 0.92 4.58 -9.27
CA ILE A 158 0.05 4.19 -8.15
C ILE A 158 -0.33 2.71 -8.27
N PHE A 159 -0.66 2.24 -9.47
CA PHE A 159 -0.97 0.84 -9.71
C PHE A 159 0.24 -0.07 -9.47
N ALA A 160 1.46 0.34 -9.87
CA ALA A 160 2.68 -0.41 -9.58
C ALA A 160 2.94 -0.55 -8.06
N ILE A 161 2.67 0.48 -7.27
CA ILE A 161 2.76 0.44 -5.80
C ILE A 161 1.68 -0.47 -5.22
N LEU A 162 0.47 -0.45 -5.76
CA LEU A 162 -0.59 -1.38 -5.34
C LEU A 162 -0.17 -2.83 -5.58
N VAL A 163 0.35 -3.15 -6.77
CA VAL A 163 0.85 -4.49 -7.10
C VAL A 163 1.98 -4.91 -6.15
N SER A 164 2.94 -4.02 -5.87
CA SER A 164 4.03 -4.33 -4.94
C SER A 164 3.51 -4.59 -3.52
N SER A 165 2.52 -3.84 -3.08
CA SER A 165 1.87 -3.98 -1.76
C SER A 165 1.09 -5.30 -1.65
N VAL A 166 0.39 -5.69 -2.71
CA VAL A 166 -0.30 -7.00 -2.79
C VAL A 166 0.70 -8.14 -2.74
N VAL A 167 1.76 -8.10 -3.55
CA VAL A 167 2.81 -9.13 -3.55
C VAL A 167 3.47 -9.23 -2.18
N CYS A 168 3.79 -8.09 -1.55
CA CYS A 168 4.31 -8.05 -0.18
C CYS A 168 3.39 -8.74 0.82
N ALA A 169 2.09 -8.43 0.80
CA ALA A 169 1.11 -9.05 1.68
C ALA A 169 0.98 -10.56 1.45
N LEU A 170 1.01 -11.02 0.19
CA LEU A 170 0.98 -12.45 -0.16
C LEU A 170 2.19 -13.21 0.40
N MET A 171 3.38 -12.61 0.43
CA MET A 171 4.58 -13.24 1.00
C MET A 171 4.49 -13.49 2.51
N PHE A 172 3.57 -12.81 3.20
CA PHE A 172 3.33 -13.03 4.63
C PHE A 172 2.27 -14.09 4.92
N LEU A 173 1.52 -14.55 3.92
CA LEU A 173 0.59 -15.66 4.08
C LEU A 173 1.38 -16.98 4.23
N PRO A 174 0.96 -17.87 5.14
CA PRO A 174 1.60 -19.16 5.39
C PRO A 174 1.39 -20.17 4.26
#